data_AF-A0A0C9RZG7-F1
#
_entry.id   AF-A0A0C9RZG7-F1
#
_cell.length_a   1.000
_cell.length_b   1.000
_cell.length_c   1.000
_cell.angle_alpha   90.00
_cell.angle_beta   90.00
_cell.angle_gamma   90.00
#
_symmetry.space_group_name_H-M   'P 1'
#
loop_
_entity.id
_entity.type
_entity.pdbx_description
1 polymer ?
#
loop_
_entity_poly.entity_id
_entity_poly.type
_entity_poly.pdbx_seq_one_letter_code
_entity_poly.pdbx_strand_id
1 'polypeptide(L)'
;MHRLVLALALNLIAITSGGQIIDPSKTIVWGPGLFPEIVMRSRYFFLQLVDSNGNNITEVEEKNIDIKVVINSENSGGHSCRIWQQKLNCRDGSFIIRYRLYETCYNFHVIVTINNQTIPKAAIHAEGPIYEEECDCPKLSIHEWLHNSKCPSNYSQISNDLREFPQINFDKMRNKIIKEFSRPQSVSLCHYVIKKNKIYRKCYGDHTGFKGTGHLWGSRARCIQYFRGVPQRIREILFSPRTTLRNHLSKIWGG
;
A
#
# COMPACT_ATOMS: atom_id res chain seq x y z
N MET A 1 -15.93 11.10 -79.14
CA MET A 1 -16.95 11.29 -78.08
C MET A 1 -16.70 10.23 -77.01
N HIS A 2 -15.85 10.57 -76.01
CA HIS A 2 -16.17 10.59 -74.57
C HIS A 2 -16.64 9.23 -74.00
N ARG A 3 -15.73 8.38 -73.49
CA ARG A 3 -15.26 8.25 -72.09
C ARG A 3 -16.39 8.20 -71.05
N LEU A 4 -16.52 7.07 -70.33
CA LEU A 4 -16.80 7.04 -68.88
C LEU A 4 -16.61 5.61 -68.33
N VAL A 5 -15.44 5.34 -67.75
CA VAL A 5 -15.20 4.19 -66.85
C VAL A 5 -15.15 4.79 -65.44
N LEU A 6 -16.16 4.50 -64.62
CA LEU A 6 -16.19 4.87 -63.21
C LEU A 6 -15.26 3.94 -62.42
N ALA A 7 -14.11 4.46 -61.99
CA ALA A 7 -13.29 3.83 -60.97
C ALA A 7 -13.72 4.33 -59.58
N LEU A 8 -14.43 3.48 -58.83
CA LEU A 8 -14.71 3.71 -57.42
C LEU A 8 -13.45 3.40 -56.60
N ALA A 9 -12.73 4.45 -56.19
CA ALA A 9 -11.65 4.34 -55.22
C ALA A 9 -12.25 4.21 -53.81
N LEU A 10 -12.24 3.00 -53.25
CA LEU A 10 -12.48 2.78 -51.82
C LEU A 10 -11.25 3.27 -51.05
N ASN A 11 -11.35 4.44 -50.43
CA ASN A 11 -10.38 4.86 -49.42
C ASN A 11 -10.60 4.02 -48.15
N LEU A 12 -9.73 3.03 -47.92
CA LEU A 12 -9.57 2.44 -46.59
C LEU A 12 -8.90 3.47 -45.69
N ILE A 13 -9.70 4.17 -44.89
CA ILE A 13 -9.20 4.89 -43.72
C ILE A 13 -8.83 3.81 -42.70
N ALA A 14 -7.54 3.50 -42.61
CA ALA A 14 -7.01 2.71 -41.51
C ALA A 14 -7.18 3.53 -40.22
N ILE A 15 -8.16 3.18 -39.40
CA ILE A 15 -8.28 3.69 -38.03
C ILE A 15 -7.13 3.03 -37.26
N THR A 16 -5.99 3.70 -37.17
CA THR A 16 -4.95 3.33 -36.22
C THR A 16 -5.49 3.70 -34.84
N SER A 17 -6.00 2.72 -34.09
CA SER A 17 -6.17 2.86 -32.65
C SER A 17 -4.76 3.03 -32.07
N GLY A 18 -4.35 4.28 -31.84
CA GLY A 18 -3.06 4.63 -31.27
C GLY A 18 -2.95 4.11 -29.84
N GLY A 19 -2.58 2.83 -29.70
CA GLY A 19 -2.15 2.29 -28.42
C GLY A 19 -0.93 3.08 -27.97
N GLN A 20 -1.02 3.75 -26.81
CA GLN A 20 0.12 4.46 -26.25
C GLN A 20 1.27 3.46 -26.04
N ILE A 21 2.38 3.70 -26.74
CA ILE A 21 3.57 2.84 -26.65
C ILE A 21 4.29 3.17 -25.35
N ILE A 22 4.36 2.18 -24.45
CA ILE A 22 5.05 2.27 -23.17
C ILE A 22 6.57 2.29 -23.42
N ASP A 23 7.27 3.19 -22.75
CA ASP A 23 8.74 3.23 -22.68
C ASP A 23 9.20 2.76 -21.28
N PRO A 24 9.65 1.49 -21.13
CA PRO A 24 10.13 0.96 -19.86
C PRO A 24 11.28 1.77 -19.24
N SER A 25 12.13 2.41 -20.05
CA SER A 25 13.29 3.17 -19.56
C SER A 25 12.91 4.47 -18.85
N LYS A 26 11.75 5.03 -19.24
CA LYS A 26 11.18 6.26 -18.67
C LYS A 26 10.23 6.01 -17.51
N THR A 27 9.88 4.75 -17.24
CA THR A 27 9.02 4.36 -16.11
C THR A 27 9.54 4.95 -14.82
N ILE A 28 8.64 5.60 -14.06
CA ILE A 28 8.97 6.22 -12.78
C ILE A 28 8.77 5.17 -11.69
N VAL A 29 9.73 5.08 -10.78
CA VAL A 29 9.75 4.07 -9.71
C VAL A 29 9.90 4.78 -8.37
N TRP A 30 9.03 4.47 -7.41
CA TRP A 30 9.13 5.03 -6.06
C TRP A 30 8.49 4.13 -5.01
N GLY A 31 8.81 4.34 -3.74
CA GLY A 31 8.17 3.67 -2.62
C GLY A 31 9.15 3.01 -1.66
N PRO A 32 8.70 2.69 -0.43
CA PRO A 32 9.58 2.21 0.63
C PRO A 32 10.13 0.81 0.38
N GLY A 33 9.45 -0.01 -0.43
CA GLY A 33 9.89 -1.37 -0.76
C GLY A 33 11.13 -1.46 -1.63
N LEU A 34 11.65 -0.32 -2.14
CA LEU A 34 12.97 -0.24 -2.78
C LEU A 34 14.13 -0.32 -1.77
N PHE A 35 13.84 -0.12 -0.48
CA PHE A 35 14.83 -0.11 0.61
C PHE A 35 14.51 -1.27 1.57
N PRO A 36 14.90 -2.51 1.25
CA PRO A 36 14.43 -3.70 1.97
C PRO A 36 14.93 -3.78 3.42
N GLU A 37 16.00 -3.05 3.75
CA GLU A 37 16.54 -2.84 5.10
C GLU A 37 15.50 -2.30 6.08
N ILE A 38 14.52 -1.54 5.57
CA ILE A 38 13.37 -1.10 6.36
C ILE A 38 12.45 -2.30 6.56
N VAL A 39 12.35 -2.75 7.81
CA VAL A 39 11.46 -3.85 8.18
C VAL A 39 10.01 -3.39 8.09
N MET A 40 9.27 -3.98 7.16
CA MET A 40 7.85 -3.77 6.94
C MET A 40 7.18 -5.12 6.71
N ARG A 41 5.94 -5.28 7.19
CA ARG A 41 5.13 -6.50 6.94
C ARG A 41 5.01 -6.85 5.50
N SER A 42 4.82 -5.82 4.70
CA SER A 42 4.85 -5.98 3.28
C SER A 42 5.49 -4.76 2.68
N ARG A 43 6.55 -5.03 1.95
CA ARG A 43 7.33 -4.04 1.23
C ARG A 43 6.66 -3.83 -0.11
N TYR A 44 6.55 -2.58 -0.52
CA TYR A 44 5.91 -2.24 -1.78
C TYR A 44 6.55 -1.03 -2.43
N PHE A 45 6.55 -1.03 -3.75
CA PHE A 45 6.94 0.10 -4.57
C PHE A 45 5.99 0.22 -5.75
N PHE A 46 6.00 1.39 -6.37
CA PHE A 46 5.13 1.76 -7.46
C PHE A 46 5.93 1.85 -8.76
N LEU A 47 5.27 1.54 -9.85
CA LEU A 47 5.72 1.76 -11.22
C LEU A 47 4.67 2.64 -11.90
N GLN A 48 5.03 3.86 -12.30
CA GLN A 48 4.21 4.69 -13.19
C GLN A 48 4.71 4.49 -14.61
N LEU A 49 3.83 3.99 -15.47
CA LEU A 49 4.14 3.84 -16.87
C LEU A 49 4.19 5.19 -17.56
N VAL A 50 5.15 5.32 -18.46
CA VAL A 50 5.43 6.55 -19.21
C VAL A 50 5.54 6.19 -20.69
N ASP A 51 5.02 7.06 -21.55
CA ASP A 51 5.12 6.89 -23.00
C ASP A 51 6.51 7.33 -23.53
N SER A 52 6.74 7.10 -24.82
CA SER A 52 7.96 7.56 -25.50
C SER A 52 8.15 9.09 -25.49
N ASN A 53 7.10 9.88 -25.28
CA ASN A 53 7.16 11.34 -25.18
C ASN A 53 7.45 11.84 -23.76
N GLY A 54 7.44 10.96 -22.76
CA GLY A 54 7.63 11.32 -21.34
C GLY A 54 6.33 11.65 -20.59
N ASN A 55 5.16 11.39 -21.18
CA ASN A 55 3.87 11.59 -20.51
C ASN A 55 3.49 10.37 -19.69
N ASN A 56 2.86 10.61 -18.53
CA ASN A 56 2.29 9.54 -17.74
C ASN A 56 1.13 8.89 -18.50
N ILE A 57 1.17 7.57 -18.61
CA ILE A 57 0.05 6.80 -19.12
C ILE A 57 -0.99 6.70 -18.00
N THR A 58 -2.25 7.00 -18.30
CA THR A 58 -3.33 7.05 -17.28
C THR A 58 -4.27 5.84 -17.37
N GLU A 59 -4.31 5.15 -18.49
CA GLU A 59 -5.17 3.98 -18.69
C GLU A 59 -4.42 2.92 -19.49
N VAL A 60 -4.34 1.70 -18.95
CA VAL A 60 -3.88 0.54 -19.70
C VAL A 60 -4.66 -0.70 -19.34
N GLU A 61 -5.04 -1.47 -20.37
CA GLU A 61 -5.55 -2.82 -20.19
C GLU A 61 -4.40 -3.76 -19.80
N GLU A 62 -4.54 -4.48 -18.68
CA GLU A 62 -3.48 -5.36 -18.14
C GLU A 62 -2.97 -6.41 -19.14
N LYS A 63 -3.84 -6.88 -20.05
CA LYS A 63 -3.48 -7.84 -21.10
C LYS A 63 -2.42 -7.31 -22.07
N ASN A 64 -2.22 -6.00 -22.16
CA ASN A 64 -1.28 -5.37 -23.08
C ASN A 64 0.09 -5.07 -22.44
N ILE A 65 0.32 -5.48 -21.18
CA ILE A 65 1.58 -5.21 -20.48
C ILE A 65 2.09 -6.46 -19.76
N ASP A 66 3.30 -6.86 -20.12
CA ASP A 66 4.02 -7.92 -19.41
C ASP A 66 5.01 -7.30 -18.39
N ILE A 67 4.55 -7.12 -17.15
CA ILE A 67 5.42 -6.76 -16.01
C ILE A 67 5.80 -8.04 -15.27
N LYS A 68 7.11 -8.33 -15.21
CA LYS A 68 7.70 -9.45 -14.45
C LYS A 68 8.59 -8.94 -13.34
N VAL A 69 8.52 -9.60 -12.20
CA VAL A 69 9.34 -9.31 -11.01
C VAL A 69 9.97 -10.61 -10.56
N VAL A 70 11.30 -10.62 -10.54
CA VAL A 70 12.12 -11.74 -10.09
C VAL A 70 12.86 -11.30 -8.84
N ILE A 71 12.76 -12.09 -7.77
CA ILE A 71 13.44 -11.84 -6.50
C ILE A 71 14.31 -13.04 -6.20
N ASN A 72 15.63 -12.85 -6.29
CA ASN A 72 16.63 -13.83 -5.92
C ASN A 72 17.17 -13.49 -4.53
N SER A 73 17.30 -14.47 -3.66
CA SER A 73 17.84 -14.29 -2.31
C SER A 73 18.08 -15.64 -1.67
N GLU A 74 18.92 -15.64 -0.63
CA GLU A 74 19.36 -16.84 0.08
C GLU A 74 19.06 -16.70 1.58
N ASN A 75 18.73 -17.81 2.23
CA ASN A 75 18.64 -17.85 3.69
C ASN A 75 19.99 -18.20 4.32
N SER A 76 20.06 -18.26 5.65
CA SER A 76 21.31 -18.59 6.36
C SER A 76 21.88 -19.98 6.03
N GLY A 77 21.08 -20.87 5.44
CA GLY A 77 21.50 -22.19 4.96
C GLY A 77 21.94 -22.21 3.49
N GLY A 78 21.96 -21.06 2.80
CA GLY A 78 22.29 -20.96 1.38
C GLY A 78 21.18 -21.42 0.43
N HIS A 79 19.97 -21.68 0.93
CA HIS A 79 18.82 -22.03 0.11
C HIS A 79 18.04 -20.78 -0.30
N SER A 80 17.30 -20.85 -1.42
CA SER A 80 16.48 -19.74 -1.84
C SER A 80 15.39 -19.41 -0.82
N CYS A 81 15.27 -18.14 -0.44
CA CYS A 81 14.25 -17.71 0.50
C CYS A 81 12.83 -17.91 -0.04
N ARG A 82 11.92 -18.26 0.87
CA ARG A 82 10.49 -18.22 0.56
C ARG A 82 9.98 -16.79 0.58
N ILE A 83 9.56 -16.30 -0.59
CA ILE A 83 9.05 -14.93 -0.77
C ILE A 83 7.67 -14.97 -1.41
N TRP A 84 6.71 -14.28 -0.79
CA TRP A 84 5.43 -13.99 -1.42
C TRP A 84 5.51 -12.67 -2.16
N GLN A 85 5.00 -12.62 -3.39
CA GLN A 85 4.94 -11.40 -4.18
C GLN A 85 3.60 -11.25 -4.90
N GLN A 86 3.23 -10.01 -5.18
CA GLN A 86 2.00 -9.65 -5.87
C GLN A 86 2.20 -8.37 -6.68
N LYS A 87 1.63 -8.36 -7.88
CA LYS A 87 1.45 -7.18 -8.73
C LYS A 87 -0.01 -6.75 -8.66
N LEU A 88 -0.26 -5.45 -8.46
CA LEU A 88 -1.60 -4.86 -8.43
C LEU A 88 -1.65 -3.68 -9.41
N ASN A 89 -2.66 -3.64 -10.27
CA ASN A 89 -2.93 -2.48 -11.12
C ASN A 89 -3.80 -1.46 -10.36
N CYS A 90 -3.32 -0.22 -10.27
CA CYS A 90 -4.06 0.87 -9.63
C CYS A 90 -5.18 1.43 -10.51
N ARG A 91 -5.20 1.05 -11.80
CA ARG A 91 -6.15 1.52 -12.83
C ARG A 91 -6.04 3.00 -13.16
N ASP A 92 -4.85 3.56 -12.95
CA ASP A 92 -4.45 4.92 -13.31
C ASP A 92 -3.13 4.92 -14.10
N GLY A 93 -2.79 3.78 -14.70
CA GLY A 93 -1.51 3.52 -15.38
C GLY A 93 -0.33 3.31 -14.45
N SER A 94 -0.57 3.27 -13.13
CA SER A 94 0.42 2.83 -12.15
C SER A 94 0.18 1.41 -11.63
N PHE A 95 1.25 0.76 -11.17
CA PHE A 95 1.24 -0.58 -10.60
C PHE A 95 1.91 -0.58 -9.23
N ILE A 96 1.36 -1.36 -8.29
CA ILE A 96 2.01 -1.67 -7.02
C ILE A 96 2.65 -3.05 -7.13
N ILE A 97 3.96 -3.10 -6.93
CA ILE A 97 4.70 -4.34 -6.69
C ILE A 97 4.84 -4.50 -5.19
N ARG A 98 4.34 -5.62 -4.67
CA ARG A 98 4.29 -5.92 -3.24
C ARG A 98 5.00 -7.25 -2.98
N TYR A 99 5.82 -7.32 -1.95
CA TYR A 99 6.44 -8.57 -1.52
C TYR A 99 6.50 -8.69 0.01
N ARG A 100 6.65 -9.93 0.49
CA ARG A 100 6.74 -10.32 1.89
C ARG A 100 7.74 -11.46 2.03
N LEU A 101 8.61 -11.35 3.03
CA LEU A 101 9.54 -12.41 3.43
C LEU A 101 8.90 -13.26 4.53
N TYR A 102 9.13 -14.56 4.49
CA TYR A 102 8.74 -15.48 5.57
C TYR A 102 9.93 -15.85 6.49
N GLU A 103 11.14 -15.48 6.10
CA GLU A 103 12.39 -15.75 6.79
C GLU A 103 13.39 -14.62 6.52
N THR A 104 14.47 -14.56 7.30
CA THR A 104 15.56 -13.60 7.08
C THR A 104 16.39 -14.01 5.85
N CYS A 105 16.64 -13.03 4.96
CA CYS A 105 17.30 -13.26 3.69
C CYS A 105 18.60 -12.46 3.52
N TYR A 106 19.49 -12.99 2.71
CA TYR A 106 20.79 -12.45 2.30
C TYR A 106 20.88 -12.44 0.78
N ASN A 107 21.87 -11.73 0.23
CA ASN A 107 22.14 -11.66 -1.21
C ASN A 107 20.87 -11.34 -2.03
N PHE A 108 20.10 -10.36 -1.56
CA PHE A 108 18.79 -10.05 -2.06
C PHE A 108 18.88 -9.18 -3.31
N HIS A 109 18.34 -9.71 -4.39
CA HIS A 109 18.35 -9.09 -5.71
C HIS A 109 16.95 -9.07 -6.32
N VAL A 110 16.43 -7.88 -6.61
CA VAL A 110 15.16 -7.70 -7.31
C VAL A 110 15.43 -7.19 -8.72
N ILE A 111 14.85 -7.86 -9.70
CA ILE A 111 14.87 -7.46 -11.11
C ILE A 111 13.42 -7.26 -11.55
N VAL A 112 13.15 -6.09 -12.13
CA VAL A 112 11.85 -5.77 -12.73
C VAL A 112 12.03 -5.59 -14.22
N THR A 113 11.19 -6.25 -15.01
CA THR A 113 11.12 -6.06 -16.46
C THR A 113 9.71 -5.69 -16.89
N ILE A 114 9.60 -4.81 -17.89
CA ILE A 114 8.36 -4.46 -18.58
C ILE A 114 8.56 -4.76 -20.06
N ASN A 115 7.70 -5.59 -20.64
CA ASN A 115 7.78 -6.02 -22.04
C ASN A 115 9.18 -6.56 -22.40
N ASN A 116 9.73 -7.39 -21.50
CA ASN A 116 11.09 -7.96 -21.55
C ASN A 116 12.26 -6.97 -21.50
N GLN A 117 12.01 -5.68 -21.21
CA GLN A 117 13.07 -4.69 -20.96
C GLN A 117 13.25 -4.47 -19.45
N THR A 118 14.48 -4.61 -18.97
CA THR A 118 14.83 -4.36 -17.56
C THR A 118 14.68 -2.88 -17.22
N ILE A 119 14.22 -2.61 -16.00
CA ILE A 119 14.14 -1.27 -15.42
C ILE A 119 15.20 -1.13 -14.33
N PRO A 120 16.39 -0.59 -14.63
CA PRO A 120 17.47 -0.47 -13.65
C PRO A 120 17.09 0.33 -12.40
N LYS A 121 16.21 1.32 -12.55
CA LYS A 121 15.71 2.15 -11.43
C LYS A 121 14.88 1.38 -10.41
N ALA A 122 14.35 0.22 -10.78
CA ALA A 122 13.60 -0.67 -9.90
C ALA A 122 14.45 -1.86 -9.39
N ALA A 123 15.71 -1.96 -9.82
CA ALA A 123 16.60 -3.00 -9.34
C ALA A 123 17.00 -2.73 -7.89
N ILE A 124 16.99 -3.79 -7.08
CA ILE A 124 17.38 -3.73 -5.66
C ILE A 124 18.52 -4.71 -5.47
N HIS A 125 19.60 -4.28 -4.82
CA HIS A 125 20.72 -5.13 -4.45
C HIS A 125 21.05 -4.88 -2.98
N ALA A 126 20.99 -5.91 -2.15
CA ALA A 126 21.31 -5.82 -0.73
C ALA A 126 21.88 -7.14 -0.21
N GLU A 127 23.08 -7.10 0.37
CA GLU A 127 23.77 -8.31 0.88
C GLU A 127 23.07 -8.90 2.13
N GLY A 128 22.34 -8.07 2.89
CA GLY A 128 21.56 -8.48 4.05
C GLY A 128 22.28 -8.25 5.39
N PRO A 129 21.68 -8.69 6.52
CA PRO A 129 20.42 -9.42 6.63
C PRO A 129 19.20 -8.54 6.34
N ILE A 130 18.26 -9.07 5.56
CA ILE A 130 16.93 -8.48 5.37
C ILE A 130 15.96 -9.30 6.21
N TYR A 131 15.55 -8.70 7.31
CA TYR A 131 14.71 -9.38 8.27
C TYR A 131 13.27 -9.56 7.76
N GLU A 132 12.66 -10.64 8.24
CA GLU A 132 11.24 -10.90 8.10
C GLU A 132 10.39 -9.97 9.00
N GLU A 133 9.07 -10.02 8.86
CA GLU A 133 8.16 -9.04 9.45
C GLU A 133 7.94 -9.14 10.97
N GLU A 134 8.15 -10.32 11.54
CA GLU A 134 7.98 -10.66 12.95
C GLU A 134 9.30 -10.62 13.71
N CYS A 135 10.38 -10.18 13.05
CA CYS A 135 11.70 -10.12 13.67
C CYS A 135 11.68 -9.14 14.85
N ASP A 136 12.44 -9.46 15.89
CA ASP A 136 12.65 -8.49 16.96
C ASP A 136 13.44 -7.30 16.42
N CYS A 137 12.82 -6.12 16.42
CA CYS A 137 13.41 -4.90 15.88
C CYS A 137 14.10 -4.15 17.03
N PRO A 138 15.44 -4.16 17.11
CA PRO A 138 16.15 -3.58 18.25
C PRO A 138 16.11 -2.05 18.27
N LYS A 139 15.76 -1.41 17.15
CA LYS A 139 15.66 0.06 17.04
C LYS A 139 14.28 0.53 17.51
N LEU A 140 14.21 0.89 18.79
CA LEU A 140 12.98 1.28 19.49
C LEU A 140 12.53 2.74 19.23
N SER A 141 13.28 3.52 18.46
CA SER A 141 12.96 4.93 18.21
C SER A 141 12.06 5.10 16.99
N ILE A 142 10.81 5.51 17.23
CA ILE A 142 9.88 5.90 16.16
C ILE A 142 10.42 7.03 15.27
N HIS A 143 11.19 7.96 15.85
CA HIS A 143 11.76 9.09 15.10
C HIS A 143 12.83 8.62 14.12
N GLU A 144 13.71 7.72 14.54
CA GLU A 144 14.71 7.11 13.65
C GLU A 144 14.04 6.28 12.57
N TRP A 145 13.03 5.48 12.94
CA TRP A 145 12.27 4.68 11.98
C TRP A 145 11.60 5.57 10.92
N LEU A 146 10.96 6.67 11.32
CA LEU A 146 10.31 7.64 10.43
C LEU A 146 11.31 8.31 9.49
N HIS A 147 12.44 8.75 10.05
CA HIS A 147 13.53 9.38 9.31
C HIS A 147 14.12 8.42 8.28
N ASN A 148 14.47 7.20 8.69
CA ASN A 148 15.03 6.17 7.81
C ASN A 148 14.02 5.72 6.74
N SER A 149 12.74 5.74 7.07
CA SER A 149 11.64 5.49 6.13
C SER A 149 11.35 6.66 5.19
N LYS A 150 12.13 7.74 5.26
CA LYS A 150 11.97 8.95 4.45
C LYS A 150 10.55 9.52 4.54
N CYS A 151 9.92 9.38 5.70
CA CYS A 151 8.60 9.93 5.93
C CYS A 151 8.71 11.46 6.04
N PRO A 152 7.84 12.23 5.35
CA PRO A 152 7.78 13.67 5.55
C PRO A 152 7.41 13.99 7.01
N SER A 153 7.94 15.11 7.51
CA SER A 153 7.70 15.57 8.88
C SER A 153 6.26 16.03 9.11
N ASN A 154 5.54 16.36 8.04
CA ASN A 154 4.15 16.81 8.10
C ASN A 154 3.32 16.26 6.93
N TYR A 155 2.03 16.03 7.17
CA TYR A 155 1.07 15.54 6.20
C TYR A 155 -0.15 16.46 6.20
N SER A 156 -0.21 17.39 5.24
CA SER A 156 -1.31 18.35 5.11
C SER A 156 -2.68 17.67 4.97
N GLN A 157 -2.74 16.53 4.27
CA GLN A 157 -3.96 15.73 4.16
C GLN A 157 -4.49 15.31 5.54
N ILE A 158 -3.63 14.78 6.41
CA ILE A 158 -4.02 14.34 7.76
C ILE A 158 -4.51 15.53 8.58
N SER A 159 -3.79 16.65 8.53
CA SER A 159 -4.20 17.87 9.23
C SER A 159 -5.54 18.41 8.72
N ASN A 160 -5.81 18.32 7.42
CA ASN A 160 -7.07 18.74 6.82
C ASN A 160 -8.22 17.79 7.20
N ASP A 161 -7.99 16.48 7.14
CA ASP A 161 -8.98 15.45 7.50
C ASP A 161 -9.36 15.54 8.99
N LEU A 162 -8.43 15.95 9.84
CA LEU A 162 -8.64 16.12 11.29
C LEU A 162 -9.03 17.54 11.70
N ARG A 163 -9.15 18.48 10.76
CA ARG A 163 -9.43 19.89 11.07
C ARG A 163 -10.75 20.10 11.82
N GLU A 164 -11.76 19.28 11.52
CA GLU A 164 -13.06 19.29 12.19
C GLU A 164 -13.00 18.76 13.63
N PHE A 165 -11.88 18.15 14.03
CA PHE A 165 -11.69 17.50 15.33
C PHE A 165 -10.47 18.08 16.09
N PRO A 166 -10.48 19.38 16.43
CA PRO A 166 -9.30 20.06 16.98
C PRO A 166 -8.88 19.53 18.35
N GLN A 167 -9.82 19.14 19.21
CA GLN A 167 -9.57 18.52 20.51
C GLN A 167 -10.59 17.40 20.77
N ILE A 168 -10.12 16.16 20.80
CA ILE A 168 -10.94 14.99 21.17
C ILE A 168 -10.50 14.54 22.57
N ASN A 169 -11.39 14.65 23.55
CA ASN A 169 -11.17 14.02 24.86
C ASN A 169 -11.71 12.58 24.83
N PHE A 170 -10.84 11.64 24.46
CA PHE A 170 -11.19 10.22 24.36
C PHE A 170 -11.72 9.66 25.67
N ASP A 171 -11.18 10.04 26.84
CA ASP A 171 -11.64 9.53 28.14
C ASP A 171 -13.12 9.88 28.39
N LYS A 172 -13.54 11.12 28.09
CA LYS A 172 -14.93 11.55 28.22
C LYS A 172 -15.84 10.88 27.19
N MET A 173 -15.33 10.68 25.97
CA MET A 173 -16.13 10.17 24.84
C MET A 173 -16.26 8.65 24.85
N ARG A 174 -15.26 7.94 25.40
CA ARG A 174 -15.18 6.48 25.45
C ARG A 174 -16.43 5.86 26.06
N ASN A 175 -16.93 6.41 27.16
CA ASN A 175 -18.12 5.88 27.81
C ASN A 175 -19.37 6.05 26.93
N LYS A 176 -19.50 7.20 26.24
CA LYS A 176 -20.62 7.45 25.31
C LYS A 176 -20.55 6.50 24.11
N ILE A 177 -19.37 6.35 23.52
CA ILE A 177 -19.11 5.46 22.39
C ILE A 177 -19.40 4.00 22.76
N ILE A 178 -18.88 3.52 23.90
CA ILE A 178 -19.16 2.16 24.38
C ILE A 178 -20.66 1.97 24.62
N LYS A 179 -21.35 2.91 25.28
CA LYS A 179 -22.79 2.82 25.54
C LYS A 179 -23.61 2.77 24.25
N GLU A 180 -23.16 3.44 23.20
CA GLU A 180 -23.84 3.47 21.92
C GLU A 180 -23.60 2.19 21.11
N PHE A 181 -22.36 1.71 21.04
CA PHE A 181 -21.99 0.56 20.23
C PHE A 181 -22.02 -0.77 20.98
N SER A 182 -22.15 -0.81 22.30
CA SER A 182 -22.25 -2.06 23.08
C SER A 182 -23.71 -2.52 23.23
N ARG A 183 -24.40 -2.72 22.09
CA ARG A 183 -25.79 -3.22 22.04
C ARG A 183 -25.93 -4.33 20.99
N PRO A 184 -26.90 -5.24 21.12
CA PRO A 184 -27.21 -6.19 20.05
C PRO A 184 -27.53 -5.46 18.73
N GLN A 185 -27.21 -6.06 17.59
CA GLN A 185 -27.37 -5.50 16.23
C GLN A 185 -26.61 -4.19 15.95
N SER A 186 -25.74 -3.74 16.86
CA SER A 186 -24.93 -2.55 16.67
C SER A 186 -23.70 -2.82 15.79
N VAL A 187 -23.07 -1.73 15.36
CA VAL A 187 -21.79 -1.76 14.68
C VAL A 187 -20.68 -2.24 15.62
N SER A 188 -19.84 -3.15 15.13
CA SER A 188 -18.66 -3.62 15.87
C SER A 188 -17.63 -2.49 15.99
N LEU A 189 -17.22 -2.23 17.23
CA LEU A 189 -16.21 -1.25 17.57
C LEU A 189 -15.08 -1.94 18.33
N CYS A 190 -13.88 -1.93 17.77
CA CYS A 190 -12.70 -2.45 18.44
C CYS A 190 -11.78 -1.34 18.92
N HIS A 191 -11.47 -1.37 20.21
CA HIS A 191 -10.52 -0.49 20.89
C HIS A 191 -9.18 -1.22 21.05
N TYR A 192 -8.12 -0.61 20.52
CA TYR A 192 -6.75 -1.09 20.62
C TYR A 192 -5.91 -0.17 21.51
N VAL A 193 -5.13 -0.76 22.43
CA VAL A 193 -4.17 -0.05 23.28
C VAL A 193 -2.81 -0.72 23.16
N ILE A 194 -1.76 0.07 22.94
CA ILE A 194 -0.38 -0.42 23.01
C ILE A 194 0.20 -0.09 24.40
N LYS A 195 0.53 -1.12 25.17
CA LYS A 195 1.15 -0.96 26.51
C LYS A 195 2.34 -1.88 26.61
N LYS A 196 3.51 -1.30 26.95
CA LYS A 196 4.80 -2.03 27.02
C LYS A 196 5.05 -2.90 25.78
N ASN A 197 4.88 -2.29 24.61
CA ASN A 197 5.00 -2.94 23.30
C ASN A 197 4.09 -4.16 23.05
N LYS A 198 3.03 -4.31 23.83
CA LYS A 198 2.00 -5.34 23.64
C LYS A 198 0.70 -4.69 23.21
N ILE A 199 0.06 -5.28 22.20
CA ILE A 199 -1.22 -4.82 21.68
C ILE A 199 -2.33 -5.49 22.48
N TYR A 200 -3.15 -4.67 23.14
CA TYR A 200 -4.36 -5.08 23.83
C TYR A 200 -5.56 -4.68 22.97
N ARG A 201 -6.56 -5.56 22.86
CA ARG A 201 -7.76 -5.33 22.04
C ARG A 201 -9.00 -5.66 22.85
N LYS A 202 -9.99 -4.77 22.83
CA LYS A 202 -11.33 -5.01 23.36
C LYS A 202 -12.37 -4.52 22.37
N CYS A 203 -13.34 -5.36 22.01
CA CYS A 203 -14.39 -5.00 21.06
C CYS A 203 -15.77 -4.98 21.72
N TYR A 204 -16.67 -4.19 21.14
CA TYR A 204 -18.04 -3.96 21.59
C TYR A 204 -19.00 -4.14 20.40
N GLY A 205 -20.24 -4.56 20.68
CA GLY A 205 -21.30 -4.78 19.69
C GLY A 205 -21.48 -6.24 19.27
N ASP A 206 -22.21 -6.48 18.19
CA ASP A 206 -22.69 -7.82 17.83
C ASP A 206 -21.64 -8.66 17.07
N HIS A 207 -20.83 -8.00 16.24
CA HIS A 207 -19.83 -8.69 15.40
C HIS A 207 -18.39 -8.46 15.88
N THR A 208 -18.06 -8.90 17.10
CA THR A 208 -16.74 -8.71 17.71
C THR A 208 -15.69 -9.75 17.29
N GLY A 209 -16.15 -10.82 16.62
CA GLY A 209 -15.33 -11.93 16.13
C GLY A 209 -14.40 -11.61 14.96
N PHE A 210 -14.53 -10.43 14.32
CA PHE A 210 -13.61 -9.95 13.29
C PHE A 210 -12.22 -9.68 13.88
N LYS A 211 -11.45 -10.73 14.15
CA LYS A 211 -9.99 -10.65 14.20
C LYS A 211 -9.59 -10.34 12.77
N GLY A 212 -9.31 -9.08 12.46
CA GLY A 212 -8.74 -8.73 11.18
C GLY A 212 -7.42 -9.49 11.05
N THR A 213 -7.45 -10.65 10.38
CA THR A 213 -6.26 -11.30 9.88
C THR A 213 -5.53 -10.25 9.05
N GLY A 214 -4.22 -10.12 9.24
CA GLY A 214 -3.40 -9.10 8.57
C GLY A 214 -3.48 -9.11 7.04
N HIS A 215 -4.19 -10.08 6.44
CA HIS A 215 -4.42 -10.20 5.01
C HIS A 215 -5.38 -9.15 4.40
N LEU A 216 -6.45 -8.72 5.10
CA LEU A 216 -7.41 -7.75 4.54
C LEU A 216 -7.03 -6.27 4.73
N TRP A 217 -6.00 -6.00 5.53
CA TRP A 217 -5.52 -4.64 5.79
C TRP A 217 -4.61 -4.08 4.69
N GLY A 218 -4.35 -4.85 3.63
CA GLY A 218 -3.39 -4.50 2.58
C GLY A 218 -3.84 -3.45 1.57
N SER A 219 -5.15 -3.19 1.42
CA SER A 219 -5.64 -2.42 0.26
C SER A 219 -6.12 -1.00 0.58
N ARG A 220 -6.45 -0.66 1.84
CA ARG A 220 -6.93 0.70 2.19
C ARG A 220 -6.59 1.22 3.60
N ALA A 221 -5.81 0.52 4.42
CA ALA A 221 -5.54 0.96 5.80
C ALA A 221 -4.04 0.93 6.13
N ARG A 222 -3.41 2.10 6.09
CA ARG A 222 -1.96 2.30 6.17
C ARG A 222 -1.30 2.21 7.56
N CYS A 223 -1.99 1.98 8.68
CA CYS A 223 -1.40 2.38 9.97
C CYS A 223 -1.20 1.36 11.10
N ILE A 224 -1.76 0.14 11.10
CA ILE A 224 -1.82 -0.61 12.39
C ILE A 224 -0.50 -1.27 12.82
N GLN A 225 0.43 -1.57 11.91
CA GLN A 225 1.69 -2.23 12.30
C GLN A 225 2.78 -1.30 12.77
N TYR A 226 2.57 0.00 12.62
CA TYR A 226 3.47 1.07 13.01
C TYR A 226 3.66 1.18 14.54
N PHE A 227 2.79 0.53 15.31
CA PHE A 227 2.67 0.80 16.74
C PHE A 227 3.52 -0.06 17.66
N ARG A 228 4.22 -1.08 17.13
CA ARG A 228 5.12 -1.95 17.92
C ARG A 228 6.49 -1.32 18.25
N GLY A 229 6.62 0.00 18.12
CA GLY A 229 7.85 0.74 18.42
C GLY A 229 7.61 2.20 18.79
N VAL A 230 6.39 2.59 19.17
CA VAL A 230 6.08 3.99 19.52
C VAL A 230 6.08 4.15 21.04
N PRO A 231 7.02 4.92 21.62
CA PRO A 231 6.86 5.42 22.97
C PRO A 231 5.69 6.42 22.97
N GLN A 232 4.56 5.99 23.51
CA GLN A 232 3.51 6.81 24.12
C GLN A 232 2.63 7.75 23.28
N ARG A 233 2.81 7.92 21.96
CA ARG A 233 2.01 8.91 21.20
C ARG A 233 0.69 8.43 20.59
N ILE A 234 0.51 7.15 20.28
CA ILE A 234 -0.80 6.63 19.85
C ILE A 234 -1.28 5.63 20.90
N ARG A 235 -2.21 6.10 21.75
CA ARG A 235 -2.73 5.32 22.87
C ARG A 235 -3.95 4.50 22.49
N GLU A 236 -4.75 4.97 21.53
CA GLU A 236 -6.06 4.41 21.22
C GLU A 236 -6.38 4.48 19.72
N ILE A 237 -6.90 3.38 19.15
CA ILE A 237 -7.41 3.32 17.78
C ILE A 237 -8.79 2.65 17.82
N LEU A 238 -9.76 3.26 17.16
CA LEU A 238 -11.11 2.73 16.98
C LEU A 238 -11.32 2.37 15.51
N PHE A 239 -11.78 1.15 15.26
CA PHE A 239 -12.09 0.68 13.91
C PHE A 239 -13.50 0.11 13.84
N SER A 240 -14.19 0.39 12.72
CA SER A 240 -15.43 -0.25 12.33
C SER A 240 -15.37 -0.69 10.87
N PRO A 241 -15.82 -1.93 10.55
CA PRO A 241 -15.88 -2.43 9.18
C PRO A 241 -17.00 -1.84 8.31
N ARG A 242 -17.88 -0.96 8.81
CA ARG A 242 -18.92 -0.27 8.00
C ARG A 242 -18.60 1.21 7.78
N THR A 243 -18.75 1.67 6.54
CA THR A 243 -18.61 3.08 6.07
C THR A 243 -19.52 4.08 6.78
N THR A 244 -20.52 3.63 7.54
CA THR A 244 -21.45 4.47 8.32
C THR A 244 -20.85 5.10 9.58
N LEU A 245 -19.60 4.78 9.94
CA LEU A 245 -18.97 5.29 11.15
C LEU A 245 -18.79 6.82 11.14
N ARG A 246 -18.47 7.42 9.98
CA ARG A 246 -18.22 8.88 9.89
C ARG A 246 -19.44 9.71 10.27
N ASN A 247 -20.63 9.32 9.79
CA ASN A 247 -21.90 10.02 10.04
C ASN A 247 -22.43 9.81 11.47
N HIS A 248 -22.09 8.67 12.11
CA HIS A 248 -22.43 8.44 13.51
C HIS A 248 -21.45 9.12 14.46
N LEU A 249 -20.16 9.12 14.13
CA LEU A 249 -19.13 9.77 14.91
C LEU A 249 -19.30 11.29 14.86
N SER A 250 -19.62 11.89 13.71
CA SER A 250 -19.92 13.34 13.64
C SER A 250 -21.08 13.75 14.56
N LYS A 251 -22.11 12.91 14.74
CA LYS A 251 -23.20 13.15 15.71
C LYS A 251 -22.78 13.02 17.17
N ILE A 252 -21.77 12.19 17.46
CA ILE A 252 -21.20 12.03 18.81
C ILE A 252 -20.14 13.12 19.09
N TRP A 253 -19.52 13.66 18.02
CA TRP A 253 -18.39 14.59 18.05
C TRP A 253 -18.82 16.06 17.96
N GLY A 254 -19.95 16.35 17.30
CA GLY A 254 -20.50 17.69 17.10
C GLY A 254 -21.44 18.18 18.20
N GLY A 255 -21.13 17.91 19.47
CA GLY A 255 -21.90 18.38 20.63
C GLY A 255 -21.03 18.96 21.72
#